data_AF-A0A9W6S8C5-F1
#
_entry.id   AF-A0A9W6S8C5-F1
#
_cell.length_a   1.000
_cell.length_b   1.000
_cell.length_c   1.000
_cell.angle_alpha   90.00
_cell.angle_beta   90.00
_cell.angle_gamma   90.00
#
_symmetry.space_group_name_H-M   'P 1'
#
loop_
_entity.id
_entity.type
_entity.pdbx_description
1 polymer ?
#
loop_
_entity_poly.entity_id
_entity_poly.type
_entity_poly.pdbx_seq_one_letter_code
_entity_poly.pdbx_strand_id
1 'polypeptide(L)'
;MSDVSRRGFIAGTAGAVAAGVAAPRRARAATTATALPDPGDSGIDHIVVVMMENRSFDHYLGWLPGADGRQAGLTYTDASGVAHDTHHLTTPSGCGFNDPDHSYGGGRTEFNDGACDGWLRAGSNDELSIGYFEAADLAFYGRAAREWTVCDRYFAAMMAPTFPNRFFLHSAQTDRTTTSVDKIATMPAIWDRLADKGVNGRYYYSDVPITALWGTRYLGISRQITEFYLAAATGTLPPVSYVDPGFLGEAVPGMSEDEHPLADIRLGQHFLGKVHDAIVTSPNWERTVLVITYDEWGGFFDHVPPPVGPDPNPDLGAGLRGFRVPCVVISPRARRGHVAHGLYDHTSVLKMIEWRFGLEPLTVRDAAANNLAEVLDFTDAPNLTASRYKIPLPVTLGCLVPDHAHSGEDWPELAALARSRGFTTS
;
A
#
# COMPACT_ATOMS: atom_id res chain seq x y z
N MET A 1 -16.69 17.42 -56.61
CA MET A 1 -17.37 17.06 -57.88
C MET A 1 -16.43 16.11 -58.59
N SER A 2 -16.70 14.85 -58.88
CA SER A 2 -17.91 14.03 -59.01
C SER A 2 -17.50 12.56 -58.84
N ASP A 3 -18.45 11.74 -58.36
CA ASP A 3 -18.28 10.36 -57.92
C ASP A 3 -18.69 9.33 -59.01
N VAL A 4 -18.36 8.05 -58.77
CA VAL A 4 -18.90 6.78 -59.35
C VAL A 4 -18.24 6.33 -60.69
N SER A 5 -17.80 5.08 -60.94
CA SER A 5 -18.37 3.76 -60.62
C SER A 5 -17.40 2.55 -60.79
N ARG A 6 -17.90 1.37 -60.35
CA ARG A 6 -17.33 0.02 -60.16
C ARG A 6 -17.17 -0.87 -61.41
N ARG A 7 -16.20 -1.82 -61.31
CA ARG A 7 -16.06 -3.20 -61.87
C ARG A 7 -14.67 -3.34 -62.51
N GLY A 8 -13.82 -4.31 -62.25
CA GLY A 8 -13.83 -5.50 -61.37
C GLY A 8 -12.66 -6.37 -61.81
N PHE A 9 -11.92 -6.98 -60.87
CA PHE A 9 -11.08 -8.13 -61.19
C PHE A 9 -10.92 -9.00 -59.93
N ILE A 10 -11.43 -10.24 -60.03
CA ILE A 10 -11.23 -11.32 -59.07
C ILE A 10 -10.17 -12.24 -59.68
N ALA A 11 -9.09 -12.46 -58.95
CA ALA A 11 -8.27 -13.68 -58.92
C ALA A 11 -7.44 -13.55 -57.63
N GLY A 12 -7.46 -14.40 -56.63
CA GLY A 12 -7.74 -15.82 -56.59
C GLY A 12 -6.50 -16.52 -56.04
N THR A 13 -6.34 -16.58 -54.72
CA THR A 13 -5.47 -17.55 -54.04
C THR A 13 -6.07 -17.89 -52.68
N ALA A 14 -6.63 -19.08 -52.60
CA ALA A 14 -6.98 -19.77 -51.37
C ALA A 14 -5.70 -20.36 -50.73
N GLY A 15 -5.65 -20.40 -49.39
CA GLY A 15 -4.76 -21.31 -48.68
C GLY A 15 -4.15 -20.77 -47.39
N ALA A 16 -4.88 -20.92 -46.28
CA ALA A 16 -4.40 -21.42 -44.98
C ALA A 16 -5.41 -21.02 -43.89
N VAL A 17 -6.30 -21.93 -43.53
CA VAL A 17 -7.13 -21.81 -42.34
C VAL A 17 -6.24 -22.15 -41.15
N ALA A 18 -5.66 -21.14 -40.50
CA ALA A 18 -5.13 -21.30 -39.16
C ALA A 18 -6.33 -21.41 -38.21
N ALA A 19 -6.56 -22.61 -37.67
CA ALA A 19 -7.52 -22.81 -36.59
C ALA A 19 -7.00 -22.06 -35.36
N GLY A 20 -7.45 -20.81 -35.20
CA GLY A 20 -7.26 -20.04 -33.98
C GLY A 20 -8.01 -20.74 -32.85
N VAL A 21 -7.27 -21.30 -31.90
CA VAL A 21 -7.85 -21.72 -30.61
C VAL A 21 -8.27 -20.43 -29.91
N ALA A 22 -9.56 -20.09 -30.05
CA ALA A 22 -10.16 -19.03 -29.27
C ALA A 22 -10.17 -19.49 -27.81
N ALA A 23 -9.20 -19.01 -27.03
CA ALA A 23 -9.26 -19.11 -25.58
C ALA A 23 -10.61 -18.55 -25.11
N PRO A 24 -11.34 -19.23 -24.22
CA PRO A 24 -12.61 -18.70 -23.76
C PRO A 24 -12.30 -17.43 -22.96
N ARG A 25 -12.68 -16.27 -23.51
CA ARG A 25 -12.87 -15.06 -22.71
C ARG A 25 -13.93 -15.39 -21.67
N ARG A 26 -13.52 -15.80 -20.47
CA ARG A 26 -14.38 -15.71 -19.30
C ARG A 26 -14.73 -14.24 -19.18
N ALA A 27 -15.93 -13.87 -19.58
CA ALA A 27 -16.51 -12.59 -19.23
C ALA A 27 -16.49 -12.55 -17.69
N ARG A 28 -15.56 -11.78 -17.13
CA ARG A 28 -15.55 -11.46 -15.71
C ARG A 28 -16.90 -10.77 -15.49
N ALA A 29 -17.76 -11.38 -14.68
CA ALA A 29 -19.01 -10.74 -14.30
C ALA A 29 -18.62 -9.38 -13.71
N ALA A 30 -18.98 -8.30 -14.41
CA ALA A 30 -18.89 -6.98 -13.84
C ALA A 30 -19.87 -6.98 -12.67
N THR A 31 -19.35 -7.13 -11.45
CA THR A 31 -20.09 -6.72 -10.27
C THR A 31 -20.46 -5.27 -10.51
N THR A 32 -21.74 -5.01 -10.77
CA THR A 32 -22.29 -3.66 -10.84
C THR A 32 -21.89 -2.97 -9.54
N ALA A 33 -20.90 -2.08 -9.60
CA ALA A 33 -20.50 -1.28 -8.45
C ALA A 33 -21.77 -0.56 -7.97
N THR A 34 -22.19 -0.85 -6.74
CA THR A 34 -23.29 -0.10 -6.12
C THR A 34 -22.86 1.36 -6.12
N ALA A 35 -23.69 2.25 -6.68
CA ALA A 35 -23.39 3.67 -6.69
C ALA A 35 -23.18 4.14 -5.24
N LEU A 36 -22.08 4.84 -4.99
CA LEU A 36 -21.82 5.44 -3.68
C LEU A 36 -22.92 6.47 -3.36
N PRO A 37 -23.34 6.59 -2.09
CA PRO A 37 -24.31 7.61 -1.71
C PRO A 37 -23.73 9.01 -1.91
N ASP A 38 -24.59 10.02 -1.76
CA ASP A 38 -24.11 11.39 -1.56
C ASP A 38 -23.10 11.38 -0.39
N PRO A 39 -21.92 12.02 -0.53
CA PRO A 39 -20.92 12.08 0.51
C PRO A 39 -21.47 12.51 1.89
N GLY A 40 -22.44 13.43 1.92
CA GLY A 40 -23.08 13.91 3.14
C GLY A 40 -23.92 12.85 3.86
N ASP A 41 -24.45 11.89 3.12
CA ASP A 41 -25.33 10.82 3.62
C ASP A 41 -24.55 9.53 3.95
N SER A 42 -23.24 9.50 3.70
CA SER A 42 -22.38 8.33 3.95
C SER A 42 -22.34 7.90 5.42
N GLY A 43 -22.60 8.83 6.35
CA GLY A 43 -22.46 8.62 7.78
C GLY A 43 -21.00 8.42 8.25
N ILE A 44 -20.03 8.51 7.35
CA ILE A 44 -18.59 8.51 7.66
C ILE A 44 -18.22 9.94 8.03
N ASP A 45 -17.36 10.17 9.01
CA ASP A 45 -16.79 11.51 9.27
C ASP A 45 -15.28 11.50 9.40
N HIS A 46 -14.71 10.36 9.74
CA HIS A 46 -13.28 10.21 9.98
C HIS A 46 -12.72 9.16 9.03
N ILE A 47 -11.72 9.55 8.25
CA ILE A 47 -10.89 8.62 7.48
C ILE A 47 -9.51 8.63 8.13
N VAL A 48 -9.10 7.47 8.63
CA VAL A 48 -7.80 7.23 9.24
C VAL A 48 -7.01 6.31 8.32
N VAL A 49 -5.80 6.72 7.94
CA VAL A 49 -4.94 5.99 7.02
C VAL A 49 -3.64 5.65 7.73
N VAL A 50 -3.26 4.37 7.70
CA VAL A 50 -1.98 3.86 8.18
C VAL A 50 -1.22 3.28 7.00
N MET A 51 0.03 3.71 6.82
CA MET A 51 0.92 3.19 5.79
C MET A 51 2.18 2.59 6.43
N MET A 52 2.24 1.26 6.43
CA MET A 52 3.39 0.46 6.85
C MET A 52 4.42 0.34 5.71
N GLU A 53 5.53 -0.39 5.95
CA GLU A 53 6.63 -0.55 5.00
C GLU A 53 6.82 -1.98 4.48
N ASN A 54 7.01 -2.04 3.15
CA ASN A 54 7.79 -3.04 2.44
C ASN A 54 7.31 -4.48 2.58
N ARG A 55 6.03 -4.75 2.27
CA ARG A 55 5.46 -6.12 2.27
C ARG A 55 4.54 -6.35 1.08
N SER A 56 4.80 -7.42 0.32
CA SER A 56 3.93 -7.86 -0.77
C SER A 56 2.66 -8.54 -0.26
N PHE A 57 1.62 -8.59 -1.09
CA PHE A 57 0.37 -9.25 -0.74
C PHE A 57 0.57 -10.75 -0.52
N ASP A 58 1.22 -11.47 -1.44
CA ASP A 58 1.42 -12.91 -1.28
C ASP A 58 2.34 -13.26 -0.10
N HIS A 59 3.30 -12.42 0.24
CA HIS A 59 4.17 -12.63 1.39
C HIS A 59 3.39 -12.61 2.74
N TYR A 60 2.32 -11.81 2.85
CA TYR A 60 1.56 -11.64 4.10
C TYR A 60 0.17 -12.25 4.10
N LEU A 61 -0.57 -12.17 3.00
CA LEU A 61 -2.00 -12.49 2.91
C LEU A 61 -2.31 -13.52 1.82
N GLY A 62 -1.30 -14.13 1.19
CA GLY A 62 -1.50 -15.15 0.16
C GLY A 62 -2.27 -16.40 0.63
N TRP A 63 -2.36 -16.62 1.95
CA TRP A 63 -3.12 -17.69 2.60
C TRP A 63 -4.61 -17.41 2.75
N LEU A 64 -5.06 -16.17 2.52
CA LEU A 64 -6.43 -15.74 2.84
C LEU A 64 -7.47 -16.40 1.90
N PRO A 65 -8.44 -17.16 2.44
CA PRO A 65 -9.47 -17.79 1.62
C PRO A 65 -10.29 -16.77 0.82
N GLY A 66 -10.46 -17.04 -0.48
CA GLY A 66 -11.24 -16.19 -1.38
C GLY A 66 -10.43 -15.06 -2.03
N ALA A 67 -9.21 -14.78 -1.57
CA ALA A 67 -8.31 -13.88 -2.26
C ALA A 67 -7.66 -14.53 -3.49
N ASP A 68 -7.28 -13.69 -4.45
CA ASP A 68 -6.34 -13.99 -5.53
C ASP A 68 -4.92 -14.10 -4.94
N GLY A 69 -4.73 -14.94 -3.91
CA GLY A 69 -3.48 -15.12 -3.19
C GLY A 69 -2.78 -16.41 -3.59
N ARG A 70 -1.47 -16.36 -3.76
CA ARG A 70 -0.64 -17.55 -4.02
C ARG A 70 0.74 -17.39 -3.40
N GLN A 71 0.89 -17.88 -2.17
CA GLN A 71 2.17 -17.84 -1.47
C GLN A 71 3.00 -19.12 -1.60
N ALA A 72 2.37 -20.28 -1.81
CA ALA A 72 3.04 -21.58 -1.84
C ALA A 72 2.97 -22.26 -3.22
N GLY A 73 3.88 -23.22 -3.45
CA GLY A 73 3.93 -24.00 -4.69
C GLY A 73 4.33 -23.18 -5.92
N LEU A 74 5.16 -22.17 -5.71
CA LEU A 74 5.83 -21.37 -6.74
C LEU A 74 7.33 -21.68 -6.69
N THR A 75 7.99 -21.56 -7.83
CA THR A 75 9.42 -21.82 -7.98
C THR A 75 10.03 -20.68 -8.77
N TYR A 76 11.14 -20.12 -8.28
CA TYR A 76 11.89 -19.06 -8.93
C TYR A 76 13.34 -19.46 -9.12
N THR A 77 13.99 -18.87 -10.13
CA THR A 77 15.37 -19.21 -10.49
C THR A 77 16.30 -18.06 -10.14
N ASP A 78 17.35 -18.36 -9.39
CA ASP A 78 18.39 -17.40 -9.01
C ASP A 78 19.33 -17.05 -10.18
N ALA A 79 20.25 -16.11 -9.94
CA ALA A 79 21.21 -15.68 -10.95
C ALA A 79 22.18 -16.79 -11.43
N SER A 80 22.31 -17.89 -10.68
CA SER A 80 23.12 -19.06 -11.03
C SER A 80 22.36 -20.15 -11.80
N GLY A 81 21.05 -19.97 -11.98
CA GLY A 81 20.19 -20.94 -12.66
C GLY A 81 19.62 -22.02 -11.72
N VAL A 82 19.77 -21.88 -10.40
CA VAL A 82 19.23 -22.83 -9.42
C VAL A 82 17.79 -22.44 -9.10
N ALA A 83 16.91 -23.44 -9.08
CA ALA A 83 15.51 -23.30 -8.76
C ALA A 83 15.27 -23.40 -7.25
N HIS A 84 14.48 -22.49 -6.71
CA HIS A 84 14.11 -22.40 -5.30
C HIS A 84 12.60 -22.27 -5.17
N ASP A 85 12.01 -23.03 -4.25
CA ASP A 85 10.59 -22.98 -4.00
C ASP A 85 10.27 -21.90 -2.96
N THR A 86 9.14 -21.21 -3.15
CA THR A 86 8.57 -20.36 -2.09
C THR A 86 8.35 -21.17 -0.82
N HIS A 87 8.69 -20.62 0.33
CA HIS A 87 8.69 -21.36 1.59
C HIS A 87 8.14 -20.54 2.77
N HIS A 88 7.64 -21.25 3.77
CA HIS A 88 7.13 -20.63 4.99
C HIS A 88 8.28 -20.13 5.87
N LEU A 89 8.24 -18.85 6.25
CA LEU A 89 9.16 -18.25 7.19
C LEU A 89 8.75 -18.59 8.63
N THR A 90 9.59 -19.32 9.34
CA THR A 90 9.35 -19.72 10.73
C THR A 90 9.92 -18.76 11.77
N THR A 91 10.66 -17.75 11.33
CA THR A 91 11.27 -16.73 12.18
C THR A 91 10.61 -15.38 11.86
N PRO A 92 10.22 -14.59 12.87
CA PRO A 92 9.50 -13.35 12.63
C PRO A 92 10.39 -12.18 12.16
N SER A 93 11.71 -12.31 12.23
CA SER A 93 12.66 -11.34 11.70
C SER A 93 13.42 -11.90 10.51
N GLY A 94 13.88 -11.02 9.62
CA GLY A 94 14.74 -11.37 8.49
C GLY A 94 16.23 -11.46 8.85
N CYS A 95 16.59 -11.54 10.14
CA CYS A 95 17.99 -11.51 10.55
C CYS A 95 18.80 -12.66 9.94
N GLY A 96 19.93 -12.34 9.31
CA GLY A 96 20.79 -13.32 8.63
C GLY A 96 20.55 -13.41 7.11
N PHE A 97 19.62 -12.63 6.59
CA PHE A 97 19.35 -12.46 5.16
C PHE A 97 19.70 -11.04 4.71
N ASN A 98 19.74 -10.84 3.41
CA ASN A 98 19.82 -9.53 2.80
C ASN A 98 18.44 -8.87 2.76
N ASP A 99 18.42 -7.55 2.88
CA ASP A 99 17.24 -6.76 2.57
C ASP A 99 16.87 -6.96 1.08
N PRO A 100 15.68 -7.51 0.74
CA PRO A 100 15.32 -7.76 -0.64
C PRO A 100 15.19 -6.45 -1.43
N ASP A 101 15.76 -6.36 -2.62
CA ASP A 101 15.80 -5.19 -3.48
C ASP A 101 14.40 -4.73 -3.89
N HIS A 102 14.01 -3.58 -3.37
CA HIS A 102 12.77 -2.86 -3.71
C HIS A 102 13.06 -1.51 -4.39
N SER A 103 14.23 -1.37 -5.00
CA SER A 103 14.60 -0.18 -5.76
C SER A 103 13.82 -0.08 -7.07
N TYR A 104 13.80 1.10 -7.69
CA TYR A 104 13.20 1.30 -9.02
C TYR A 104 13.76 0.34 -10.10
N GLY A 105 15.07 0.03 -10.01
CA GLY A 105 15.74 -0.90 -10.92
C GLY A 105 15.50 -2.37 -10.54
N GLY A 106 15.59 -2.69 -9.26
CA GLY A 106 15.28 -4.01 -8.71
C GLY A 106 13.87 -4.47 -9.07
N GLY A 107 12.86 -3.66 -8.76
CA GLY A 107 11.47 -3.96 -9.10
C GLY A 107 11.20 -4.24 -10.57
N ARG A 108 11.98 -3.63 -11.49
CA ARG A 108 11.91 -3.94 -12.93
C ARG A 108 12.56 -5.27 -13.28
N THR A 109 13.62 -5.63 -12.58
CA THR A 109 14.23 -6.96 -12.67
C THR A 109 13.25 -8.02 -12.18
N GLU A 110 12.58 -7.79 -11.06
CA GLU A 110 11.55 -8.67 -10.50
C GLU A 110 10.34 -8.81 -11.43
N PHE A 111 9.85 -7.69 -11.95
CA PHE A 111 8.74 -7.62 -12.88
C PHE A 111 9.00 -8.37 -14.18
N ASN A 112 10.23 -8.27 -14.73
CA ASN A 112 10.68 -8.95 -15.95
C ASN A 112 9.62 -8.95 -17.07
N ASP A 113 9.20 -7.76 -17.51
CA ASP A 113 8.18 -7.55 -18.55
C ASP A 113 6.82 -8.25 -18.28
N GLY A 114 6.47 -8.42 -16.99
CA GLY A 114 5.24 -9.06 -16.55
C GLY A 114 5.34 -10.57 -16.34
N ALA A 115 6.52 -11.17 -16.49
CA ALA A 115 6.77 -12.56 -16.13
C ALA A 115 6.80 -12.79 -14.61
N CYS A 116 7.15 -11.75 -13.83
CA CYS A 116 7.19 -11.77 -12.37
C CYS A 116 8.01 -12.93 -11.79
N ASP A 117 9.19 -13.16 -12.35
CA ASP A 117 10.05 -14.30 -12.01
C ASP A 117 11.48 -13.88 -11.62
N GLY A 118 11.74 -12.57 -11.46
CA GLY A 118 13.07 -12.01 -11.22
C GLY A 118 13.47 -11.84 -9.76
N TRP A 119 12.68 -12.34 -8.82
CA TRP A 119 12.85 -12.14 -7.37
C TRP A 119 14.25 -12.48 -6.85
N LEU A 120 14.81 -13.63 -7.25
CA LEU A 120 16.15 -14.06 -6.85
C LEU A 120 17.28 -13.55 -7.77
N ARG A 121 16.96 -12.64 -8.70
CA ARG A 121 17.92 -12.03 -9.64
C ARG A 121 18.05 -10.53 -9.46
N ALA A 122 17.15 -9.90 -8.71
CA ALA A 122 17.23 -8.49 -8.35
C ALA A 122 18.28 -8.27 -7.25
N GLY A 123 19.06 -7.20 -7.40
CA GLY A 123 20.09 -6.79 -6.44
C GLY A 123 20.93 -7.95 -5.88
N SER A 124 20.91 -8.06 -4.55
CA SER A 124 21.55 -9.12 -3.77
C SER A 124 20.52 -10.04 -3.11
N ASN A 125 19.33 -10.19 -3.71
CA ASN A 125 18.23 -10.95 -3.14
C ASN A 125 18.66 -12.38 -2.86
N ASP A 126 18.29 -12.86 -1.68
CA ASP A 126 18.40 -14.25 -1.29
C ASP A 126 16.99 -14.83 -1.07
N GLU A 127 16.93 -16.04 -0.52
CA GLU A 127 15.69 -16.78 -0.29
C GLU A 127 14.65 -16.02 0.57
N LEU A 128 15.04 -15.00 1.35
CA LEU A 128 14.07 -14.18 2.08
C LEU A 128 13.03 -13.54 1.15
N SER A 129 13.44 -13.11 -0.04
CA SER A 129 12.58 -12.48 -1.06
C SER A 129 11.43 -13.39 -1.54
N ILE A 130 11.57 -14.71 -1.40
CA ILE A 130 10.55 -15.70 -1.80
C ILE A 130 9.91 -16.43 -0.60
N GLY A 131 10.22 -15.99 0.62
CA GLY A 131 9.59 -16.48 1.84
C GLY A 131 8.23 -15.84 2.06
N TYR A 132 7.33 -16.52 2.78
CA TYR A 132 6.00 -16.01 3.16
C TYR A 132 5.64 -16.34 4.60
N PHE A 133 4.71 -15.58 5.18
CA PHE A 133 4.09 -15.88 6.47
C PHE A 133 2.70 -16.52 6.31
N GLU A 134 2.26 -17.24 7.33
CA GLU A 134 0.90 -17.75 7.45
C GLU A 134 0.10 -16.96 8.49
N ALA A 135 -1.21 -17.19 8.52
CA ALA A 135 -2.11 -16.53 9.47
C ALA A 135 -1.71 -16.71 10.94
N ALA A 136 -1.00 -17.79 11.27
CA ALA A 136 -0.57 -18.08 12.64
C ALA A 136 0.60 -17.19 13.10
N ASP A 137 1.39 -16.67 12.15
CA ASP A 137 2.57 -15.84 12.43
C ASP A 137 2.19 -14.37 12.62
N LEU A 138 1.08 -13.97 11.99
CA LEU A 138 0.61 -12.59 11.93
C LEU A 138 -0.44 -12.33 13.02
N ALA A 139 0.01 -11.87 14.20
CA ALA A 139 -0.88 -11.66 15.34
C ALA A 139 -2.04 -10.68 15.07
N PHE A 140 -1.81 -9.65 14.25
CA PHE A 140 -2.86 -8.71 13.82
C PHE A 140 -3.58 -9.23 12.57
N TYR A 141 -2.88 -9.41 11.44
CA TYR A 141 -3.53 -9.77 10.17
C TYR A 141 -4.19 -11.15 10.17
N GLY A 142 -3.64 -12.11 10.91
CA GLY A 142 -4.25 -13.43 11.09
C GLY A 142 -5.68 -13.38 11.66
N ARG A 143 -6.04 -12.25 12.29
CA ARG A 143 -7.39 -11.96 12.78
C ARG A 143 -8.09 -10.92 11.90
N ALA A 144 -7.48 -9.75 11.72
CA ALA A 144 -8.10 -8.63 11.04
C ALA A 144 -8.50 -8.95 9.59
N ALA A 145 -7.66 -9.66 8.84
CA ALA A 145 -7.94 -10.02 7.44
C ALA A 145 -9.15 -10.95 7.29
N ARG A 146 -9.51 -11.70 8.34
CA ARG A 146 -10.69 -12.59 8.34
C ARG A 146 -11.95 -11.90 8.84
N GLU A 147 -11.82 -10.84 9.63
CA GLU A 147 -12.95 -10.11 10.20
C GLU A 147 -13.43 -8.98 9.28
N TRP A 148 -12.52 -8.34 8.56
CA TRP A 148 -12.75 -7.10 7.82
C TRP A 148 -12.68 -7.30 6.31
N THR A 149 -12.69 -6.19 5.55
CA THR A 149 -12.52 -6.25 4.10
C THR A 149 -11.06 -6.17 3.71
N VAL A 150 -10.57 -7.15 2.94
CA VAL A 150 -9.23 -7.15 2.34
C VAL A 150 -9.34 -6.79 0.87
N CYS A 151 -8.44 -5.93 0.37
CA CYS A 151 -8.36 -5.61 -1.06
C CYS A 151 -7.21 -6.40 -1.69
N ASP A 152 -7.51 -7.49 -2.41
CA ASP A 152 -6.50 -8.41 -2.94
C ASP A 152 -5.88 -7.99 -4.27
N ARG A 153 -6.33 -6.84 -4.79
CA ARG A 153 -5.79 -6.17 -5.99
C ARG A 153 -5.48 -4.70 -5.71
N TYR A 154 -4.94 -4.46 -4.52
CA TYR A 154 -4.36 -3.18 -4.12
C TYR A 154 -2.85 -3.19 -4.42
N PHE A 155 -2.39 -2.25 -5.23
CA PHE A 155 -1.02 -2.18 -5.74
C PHE A 155 -0.29 -0.96 -5.18
N ALA A 156 1.03 -1.06 -5.03
CA ALA A 156 1.86 0.12 -4.90
C ALA A 156 1.64 1.03 -6.12
N ALA A 157 1.49 2.33 -5.90
CA ALA A 157 1.10 3.26 -6.96
C ALA A 157 2.15 3.37 -8.09
N MET A 158 3.43 3.14 -7.76
CA MET A 158 4.55 3.14 -8.69
C MET A 158 5.53 1.99 -8.41
N MET A 159 6.12 1.43 -9.47
CA MET A 159 7.26 0.51 -9.41
C MET A 159 8.54 1.26 -8.99
N ALA A 160 8.64 1.54 -7.69
CA ALA A 160 9.64 2.37 -7.05
C ALA A 160 9.62 2.13 -5.52
N PRO A 161 10.64 2.56 -4.77
CA PRO A 161 10.71 2.34 -3.32
C PRO A 161 9.75 3.25 -2.52
N THR A 162 9.91 3.28 -1.20
CA THR A 162 9.17 4.04 -0.17
C THR A 162 8.74 5.44 -0.58
N PHE A 163 9.66 6.40 -0.74
CA PHE A 163 9.27 7.82 -0.90
C PHE A 163 8.37 8.09 -2.12
N PRO A 164 8.68 7.57 -3.33
CA PRO A 164 7.77 7.69 -4.46
C PRO A 164 6.33 7.23 -4.16
N ASN A 165 6.16 6.10 -3.47
CA ASN A 165 4.85 5.58 -3.13
C ASN A 165 4.14 6.36 -2.03
N ARG A 166 4.87 6.82 -1.01
CA ARG A 166 4.33 7.75 0.00
C ARG A 166 3.94 9.09 -0.63
N PHE A 167 4.70 9.60 -1.60
CA PHE A 167 4.29 10.75 -2.41
C PHE A 167 2.98 10.48 -3.15
N PHE A 168 2.79 9.31 -3.76
CA PHE A 168 1.51 8.98 -4.40
C PHE A 168 0.33 8.96 -3.42
N LEU A 169 0.51 8.48 -2.18
CA LEU A 169 -0.54 8.51 -1.16
C LEU A 169 -0.93 9.95 -0.78
N HIS A 170 0.00 10.90 -0.82
CA HIS A 170 -0.29 12.29 -0.46
C HIS A 170 -0.64 13.20 -1.64
N SER A 171 -0.05 12.96 -2.81
CA SER A 171 0.00 13.91 -3.93
C SER A 171 -0.53 13.34 -5.24
N ALA A 172 -0.85 12.04 -5.31
CA ALA A 172 -1.20 11.32 -6.54
C ALA A 172 -0.15 11.44 -7.67
N GLN A 173 1.10 11.75 -7.32
CA GLN A 173 2.27 11.82 -8.19
C GLN A 173 3.54 11.83 -7.33
N THR A 174 4.69 11.60 -7.97
CA THR A 174 6.02 11.74 -7.39
C THR A 174 6.92 12.60 -8.28
N ASP A 175 7.97 13.16 -7.69
CA ASP A 175 9.02 13.91 -8.38
C ASP A 175 10.37 13.20 -8.42
N ARG A 176 10.42 11.95 -7.93
CA ARG A 176 11.63 11.12 -7.85
C ARG A 176 11.30 9.63 -7.94
N THR A 177 12.34 8.83 -8.17
CA THR A 177 12.28 7.36 -8.27
C THR A 177 13.04 6.65 -7.15
N THR A 178 13.55 7.40 -6.17
CA THR A 178 14.40 6.90 -5.08
C THR A 178 13.95 7.46 -3.73
N THR A 179 14.43 6.87 -2.63
CA THR A 179 14.20 7.30 -1.25
C THR A 179 15.14 8.45 -0.81
N SER A 180 15.50 9.35 -1.75
CA SER A 180 16.41 10.45 -1.42
C SER A 180 15.71 11.62 -0.73
N VAL A 181 16.40 12.26 0.22
CA VAL A 181 16.00 13.51 0.87
C VAL A 181 16.63 14.78 0.25
N ASP A 182 17.37 14.62 -0.85
CA ASP A 182 18.16 15.67 -1.53
C ASP A 182 17.34 16.89 -1.98
N LYS A 183 16.06 16.66 -2.26
CA LYS A 183 15.15 17.65 -2.82
C LYS A 183 13.86 17.78 -2.01
N ILE A 184 13.40 19.02 -1.87
CA ILE A 184 12.08 19.32 -1.32
C ILE A 184 11.00 19.19 -2.38
N ALA A 185 9.97 18.42 -2.06
CA ALA A 185 8.80 18.26 -2.89
C ALA A 185 7.98 19.56 -2.94
N THR A 186 7.60 19.96 -4.15
CA THR A 186 6.76 21.14 -4.40
C THR A 186 5.35 20.78 -4.86
N MET A 187 5.11 19.51 -5.14
CA MET A 187 3.82 18.97 -5.59
C MET A 187 2.73 19.26 -4.56
N PRO A 188 1.54 19.74 -4.98
CA PRO A 188 0.39 19.82 -4.09
C PRO A 188 0.05 18.46 -3.50
N ALA A 189 -0.44 18.44 -2.27
CA ALA A 189 -0.93 17.24 -1.60
C ALA A 189 -2.41 17.38 -1.25
N ILE A 190 -3.02 16.28 -0.83
CA ILE A 190 -4.40 16.22 -0.34
C ILE A 190 -4.65 17.23 0.79
N TRP A 191 -3.61 17.54 1.56
CA TRP A 191 -3.62 18.57 2.60
C TRP A 191 -4.00 19.96 2.09
N ASP A 192 -3.55 20.32 0.89
CA ASP A 192 -3.93 21.59 0.27
C ASP A 192 -5.41 21.60 -0.10
N ARG A 193 -5.90 20.50 -0.68
CA ARG A 193 -7.33 20.35 -1.04
C ARG A 193 -8.25 20.40 0.18
N LEU A 194 -7.83 19.78 1.28
CA LEU A 194 -8.53 19.84 2.55
C LEU A 194 -8.57 21.28 3.09
N ALA A 195 -7.42 21.98 3.08
CA ALA A 195 -7.33 23.36 3.53
C ALA A 195 -8.21 24.31 2.70
N ASP A 196 -8.21 24.17 1.37
CA ASP A 196 -9.04 24.95 0.44
C ASP A 196 -10.54 24.79 0.73
N LYS A 197 -10.95 23.63 1.26
CA LYS A 197 -12.34 23.31 1.63
C LYS A 197 -12.65 23.55 3.11
N GLY A 198 -11.69 24.04 3.90
CA GLY A 198 -11.86 24.23 5.33
C GLY A 198 -12.03 22.93 6.12
N VAL A 199 -11.57 21.80 5.57
CA VAL A 199 -11.62 20.49 6.22
C VAL A 199 -10.31 20.28 6.97
N ASN A 200 -10.41 19.95 8.26
CA ASN A 200 -9.23 19.72 9.07
C ASN A 200 -8.58 18.36 8.75
N GLY A 201 -7.28 18.39 8.47
CA GLY A 201 -6.44 17.20 8.35
C GLY A 201 -5.30 17.22 9.36
N ARG A 202 -4.89 16.06 9.85
CA ARG A 202 -3.68 15.90 10.66
C ARG A 202 -2.85 14.72 10.16
N TYR A 203 -1.54 14.91 10.23
CA TYR A 203 -0.56 13.88 9.99
C TYR A 203 0.11 13.56 11.33
N TYR A 204 0.01 12.31 11.76
CA TYR A 204 0.54 11.80 13.01
C TYR A 204 1.69 10.85 12.72
N TYR A 205 2.76 10.95 13.49
CA TYR A 205 3.96 10.12 13.31
C TYR A 205 4.55 9.74 14.67
N SER A 206 5.15 8.55 14.74
CA SER A 206 5.80 8.08 15.96
C SER A 206 7.14 8.78 16.20
N ASP A 207 7.99 8.91 15.18
CA ASP A 207 9.34 9.48 15.33
C ASP A 207 9.81 10.35 14.15
N VAL A 208 9.55 9.94 12.89
CA VAL A 208 9.97 10.66 11.68
C VAL A 208 8.76 11.14 10.88
N PRO A 209 8.61 12.45 10.62
CA PRO A 209 7.50 12.96 9.83
C PRO A 209 7.79 12.97 8.33
N ILE A 210 7.14 12.11 7.54
CA ILE A 210 7.21 12.07 6.07
C ILE A 210 6.89 13.44 5.44
N THR A 211 5.97 14.18 6.06
CA THR A 211 5.61 15.53 5.60
C THR A 211 6.78 16.52 5.57
N ALA A 212 7.90 16.23 6.26
CA ALA A 212 9.12 17.05 6.17
C ALA A 212 9.77 17.02 4.78
N LEU A 213 9.42 16.06 3.92
CA LEU A 213 9.80 16.02 2.50
C LEU A 213 9.24 17.21 1.71
N TRP A 214 8.20 17.90 2.21
CA TRP A 214 7.68 19.17 1.66
C TRP A 214 8.21 20.41 2.38
N GLY A 215 9.33 20.28 3.11
CA GLY A 215 9.89 21.37 3.90
C GLY A 215 8.98 21.74 5.07
N THR A 216 8.70 23.04 5.25
CA THR A 216 7.85 23.53 6.36
C THR A 216 6.37 23.60 5.99
N ARG A 217 5.98 23.30 4.75
CA ARG A 217 4.61 23.50 4.23
C ARG A 217 3.55 22.83 5.10
N TYR A 218 3.82 21.62 5.59
CA TYR A 218 2.89 20.82 6.39
C TYR A 218 3.28 20.70 7.86
N LEU A 219 4.24 21.49 8.33
CA LEU A 219 4.62 21.54 9.74
C LEU A 219 3.41 21.82 10.64
N GLY A 220 2.54 22.75 10.23
CA GLY A 220 1.36 23.15 10.99
C GLY A 220 0.34 22.04 11.26
N ILE A 221 0.37 20.94 10.48
CA ILE A 221 -0.55 19.80 10.62
C ILE A 221 0.08 18.53 11.19
N SER A 222 1.40 18.53 11.35
CA SER A 222 2.18 17.36 11.79
C SER A 222 2.21 17.28 13.31
N ARG A 223 1.87 16.12 13.89
CA ARG A 223 1.75 15.92 15.35
C ARG A 223 2.35 14.58 15.78
N GLN A 224 2.77 14.49 17.04
CA GLN A 224 3.23 13.20 17.58
C GLN A 224 2.05 12.23 17.66
N ILE A 225 2.32 10.93 17.50
CA ILE A 225 1.30 9.88 17.57
C ILE A 225 0.56 9.83 18.92
N THR A 226 1.18 10.32 19.99
CA THR A 226 0.52 10.46 21.29
C THR A 226 -0.72 11.36 21.22
N GLU A 227 -0.72 12.36 20.35
CA GLU A 227 -1.88 13.22 20.10
C GLU A 227 -2.97 12.50 19.29
N PHE A 228 -2.62 11.55 18.42
CA PHE A 228 -3.60 10.68 17.75
C PHE A 228 -4.34 9.81 18.77
N TYR A 229 -3.61 9.14 19.66
CA TYR A 229 -4.21 8.31 20.70
C TYR A 229 -5.11 9.13 21.64
N LEU A 230 -4.69 10.35 21.99
CA LEU A 230 -5.51 11.26 22.78
C LEU A 230 -6.79 11.64 22.01
N ALA A 231 -6.66 12.07 20.75
CA ALA A 231 -7.81 12.47 19.93
C ALA A 231 -8.81 11.33 19.72
N ALA A 232 -8.33 10.10 19.49
CA ALA A 232 -9.17 8.91 19.41
C ALA A 232 -9.91 8.65 20.73
N ALA A 233 -9.21 8.71 21.87
CA ALA A 233 -9.80 8.47 23.18
C ALA A 233 -10.83 9.54 23.59
N THR A 234 -10.63 10.80 23.19
CA THR A 234 -11.52 11.92 23.56
C THR A 234 -12.61 12.20 22.53
N GLY A 235 -12.68 11.45 21.42
CA GLY A 235 -13.68 11.65 20.37
C GLY A 235 -13.47 12.92 19.54
N THR A 236 -12.22 13.38 19.46
CA THR A 236 -11.83 14.62 18.77
C THR A 236 -10.94 14.34 17.55
N LEU A 237 -11.09 13.17 16.92
CA LEU A 237 -10.37 12.86 15.68
C LEU A 237 -10.70 13.91 14.60
N PRO A 238 -9.72 14.37 13.81
CA PRO A 238 -10.01 15.20 12.65
C PRO A 238 -10.71 14.37 11.56
N PRO A 239 -11.35 15.03 10.59
CA PRO A 239 -11.95 14.35 9.44
C PRO A 239 -10.99 13.46 8.64
N VAL A 240 -9.72 13.87 8.52
CA VAL A 240 -8.66 13.07 7.88
C VAL A 240 -7.45 12.96 8.80
N SER A 241 -7.05 11.74 9.10
CA SER A 241 -5.86 11.42 9.90
C SER A 241 -4.95 10.48 9.13
N TYR A 242 -3.68 10.83 8.98
CA TYR A 242 -2.65 9.88 8.54
C TYR A 242 -1.82 9.52 9.77
N VAL A 243 -1.47 8.25 9.94
CA VAL A 243 -0.77 7.73 11.12
C VAL A 243 0.37 6.84 10.66
N ASP A 244 1.60 7.29 10.86
CA ASP A 244 2.80 6.53 10.51
C ASP A 244 3.44 5.84 11.73
N PRO A 245 4.03 4.65 11.52
CA PRO A 245 4.78 3.91 12.54
C PRO A 245 6.08 4.60 12.92
N GLY A 246 6.84 3.97 13.83
CA GLY A 246 8.21 4.37 14.13
C GLY A 246 9.19 3.78 13.12
N PHE A 247 10.01 4.64 12.52
CA PHE A 247 10.99 4.29 11.48
C PHE A 247 12.43 4.22 11.99
N LEU A 248 12.77 4.94 13.07
CA LEU A 248 14.16 5.00 13.55
C LEU A 248 14.66 3.66 14.11
N GLY A 249 13.76 2.71 14.34
CA GLY A 249 14.12 1.34 14.70
C GLY A 249 14.93 0.64 13.60
N GLU A 250 14.83 1.07 12.34
CA GLU A 250 15.64 0.57 11.23
C GLU A 250 17.16 0.76 11.41
N ALA A 251 17.58 1.77 12.18
CA ALA A 251 18.99 1.97 12.49
C ALA A 251 19.60 0.77 13.26
N VAL A 252 18.74 -0.08 13.84
CA VAL A 252 19.11 -1.38 14.39
C VAL A 252 18.22 -2.44 13.70
N PRO A 253 18.72 -3.14 12.66
CA PRO A 253 17.91 -4.08 11.90
C PRO A 253 17.14 -5.04 12.80
N GLY A 254 15.89 -5.36 12.45
CA GLY A 254 15.02 -6.18 13.31
C GLY A 254 14.22 -5.41 14.37
N MET A 255 14.41 -4.10 14.53
CA MET A 255 13.76 -3.30 15.59
C MET A 255 12.73 -2.26 15.13
N SER A 256 12.48 -2.12 13.83
CA SER A 256 11.53 -1.11 13.34
C SER A 256 10.06 -1.52 13.53
N GLU A 257 9.18 -0.54 13.81
CA GLU A 257 7.73 -0.75 13.93
C GLU A 257 7.03 -0.69 12.56
N ASP A 258 7.67 -0.13 11.54
CA ASP A 258 7.15 -0.02 10.16
C ASP A 258 7.06 -1.35 9.40
N GLU A 259 7.76 -2.37 9.91
CA GLU A 259 7.98 -3.67 9.30
C GLU A 259 8.97 -3.67 8.12
N HIS A 260 9.73 -2.63 7.80
CA HIS A 260 10.76 -2.70 6.75
C HIS A 260 11.70 -3.91 6.95
N PRO A 261 12.01 -4.75 5.94
CA PRO A 261 13.00 -5.81 6.12
C PRO A 261 14.32 -5.23 6.66
N LEU A 262 14.91 -5.76 7.72
CA LEU A 262 14.76 -7.10 8.29
C LEU A 262 13.94 -7.12 9.61
N ALA A 263 13.07 -6.11 9.82
CA ALA A 263 12.28 -5.93 11.04
C ALA A 263 11.61 -7.21 11.54
N ASP A 264 11.57 -7.36 12.86
CA ASP A 264 10.71 -8.34 13.51
C ASP A 264 9.25 -7.93 13.31
N ILE A 265 8.53 -8.67 12.47
CA ILE A 265 7.16 -8.34 12.08
C ILE A 265 6.24 -8.17 13.29
N ARG A 266 6.53 -8.80 14.43
CA ARG A 266 5.69 -8.71 15.63
C ARG A 266 5.62 -7.29 16.20
N LEU A 267 6.64 -6.45 15.95
CA LEU A 267 6.63 -5.04 16.36
C LEU A 267 5.57 -4.25 15.59
N GLY A 268 5.54 -4.37 14.27
CA GLY A 268 4.52 -3.73 13.45
C GLY A 268 3.13 -4.29 13.64
N GLN A 269 2.99 -5.62 13.80
CA GLN A 269 1.71 -6.22 14.22
C GLN A 269 1.22 -5.60 15.55
N HIS A 270 2.11 -5.34 16.52
CA HIS A 270 1.77 -4.69 17.77
C HIS A 270 1.38 -3.21 17.58
N PHE A 271 2.12 -2.47 16.75
CA PHE A 271 1.77 -1.11 16.36
C PHE A 271 0.36 -1.01 15.75
N LEU A 272 0.07 -1.86 14.75
CA LEU A 272 -1.25 -1.94 14.11
C LEU A 272 -2.34 -2.28 15.13
N GLY A 273 -2.06 -3.16 16.08
CA GLY A 273 -2.93 -3.45 17.22
C GLY A 273 -3.27 -2.21 18.06
N LYS A 274 -2.28 -1.38 18.40
CA LYS A 274 -2.48 -0.13 19.16
C LYS A 274 -3.37 0.85 18.39
N VAL A 275 -3.10 1.05 17.09
CA VAL A 275 -3.88 1.97 16.25
C VAL A 275 -5.32 1.47 16.09
N HIS A 276 -5.49 0.18 15.79
CA HIS A 276 -6.79 -0.47 15.70
C HIS A 276 -7.60 -0.29 17.00
N ASP A 277 -7.02 -0.63 18.15
CA ASP A 277 -7.69 -0.53 19.44
C ASP A 277 -8.09 0.91 19.78
N ALA A 278 -7.25 1.89 19.44
CA ALA A 278 -7.58 3.30 19.61
C ALA A 278 -8.82 3.71 18.80
N ILE A 279 -8.95 3.21 17.56
CA ILE A 279 -10.09 3.51 16.69
C ILE A 279 -11.36 2.79 17.13
N VAL A 280 -11.32 1.46 17.35
CA VAL A 280 -12.54 0.70 17.64
C VAL A 280 -13.12 0.96 19.03
N THR A 281 -12.32 1.57 19.92
CA THR A 281 -12.78 2.04 21.24
C THR A 281 -13.11 3.52 21.28
N SER A 282 -12.89 4.26 20.17
CA SER A 282 -13.14 5.68 20.11
C SER A 282 -14.65 5.99 20.18
N PRO A 283 -15.05 7.12 20.81
CA PRO A 283 -16.41 7.66 20.65
C PRO A 283 -16.80 7.94 19.19
N ASN A 284 -15.82 8.07 18.28
CA ASN A 284 -16.05 8.28 16.85
C ASN A 284 -16.18 6.97 16.04
N TRP A 285 -16.07 5.79 16.67
CA TRP A 285 -15.98 4.49 15.97
C TRP A 285 -17.09 4.26 14.93
N GLU A 286 -18.35 4.54 15.29
CA GLU A 286 -19.53 4.37 14.41
C GLU A 286 -19.35 5.02 13.02
N ARG A 287 -18.53 6.06 12.94
CA ARG A 287 -18.40 6.94 11.76
C ARG A 287 -16.96 7.03 11.26
N THR A 288 -16.14 6.03 11.60
CA THR A 288 -14.74 5.97 11.22
C THR A 288 -14.49 4.89 10.16
N VAL A 289 -13.63 5.20 9.20
CA VAL A 289 -12.99 4.23 8.31
C VAL A 289 -11.50 4.24 8.61
N LEU A 290 -10.95 3.09 8.99
CA LEU A 290 -9.52 2.84 9.10
C LEU A 290 -9.06 2.06 7.87
N VAL A 291 -8.10 2.63 7.13
CA VAL A 291 -7.41 1.98 6.03
C VAL A 291 -5.99 1.67 6.48
N ILE A 292 -5.60 0.40 6.40
CA ILE A 292 -4.22 -0.03 6.63
C ILE A 292 -3.68 -0.53 5.30
N THR A 293 -2.54 -0.01 4.87
CA THR A 293 -1.83 -0.45 3.66
C THR A 293 -0.32 -0.39 3.88
N TYR A 294 0.45 -0.82 2.89
CA TYR A 294 1.90 -0.61 2.81
C TYR A 294 2.22 0.34 1.65
N ASP A 295 3.37 0.98 1.68
CA ASP A 295 3.85 1.82 0.58
C ASP A 295 4.28 0.99 -0.63
N GLU A 296 5.08 -0.05 -0.45
CA GLU A 296 5.53 -0.94 -1.51
C GLU A 296 5.77 -2.39 -1.04
N TRP A 297 6.28 -3.25 -1.93
CA TRP A 297 6.27 -4.71 -1.76
C TRP A 297 7.50 -5.28 -1.04
N GLY A 298 8.54 -4.47 -0.83
CA GLY A 298 9.73 -4.80 -0.06
C GLY A 298 10.65 -5.82 -0.70
N GLY A 299 10.58 -5.98 -2.03
CA GLY A 299 11.31 -7.00 -2.77
C GLY A 299 10.79 -8.42 -2.53
N PHE A 300 9.69 -8.56 -1.78
CA PHE A 300 9.05 -9.86 -1.61
C PHE A 300 8.19 -10.21 -2.81
N PHE A 301 8.20 -11.50 -3.15
CA PHE A 301 7.48 -12.01 -4.30
C PHE A 301 5.97 -11.73 -4.26
N ASP A 302 5.41 -11.45 -5.42
CA ASP A 302 3.97 -11.48 -5.66
C ASP A 302 3.71 -12.03 -7.07
N HIS A 303 2.78 -12.96 -7.20
CA HIS A 303 2.57 -13.65 -8.47
C HIS A 303 1.77 -12.83 -9.49
N VAL A 304 1.19 -11.70 -9.12
CA VAL A 304 0.30 -10.92 -9.99
C VAL A 304 1.07 -9.76 -10.63
N PRO A 305 1.18 -9.72 -11.97
CA PRO A 305 1.82 -8.61 -12.64
C PRO A 305 1.05 -7.30 -12.41
N PRO A 306 1.72 -6.22 -11.98
CA PRO A 306 1.08 -4.95 -11.73
C PRO A 306 0.61 -4.27 -13.02
N PRO A 307 -0.62 -3.72 -13.04
CA PRO A 307 -1.15 -3.05 -14.23
C PRO A 307 -0.67 -1.59 -14.30
N VAL A 308 -0.54 -1.07 -15.52
CA VAL A 308 -0.30 0.35 -15.75
C VAL A 308 -1.53 1.21 -15.43
N GLY A 309 -1.32 2.45 -15.00
CA GLY A 309 -2.37 3.46 -14.84
C GLY A 309 -1.99 4.76 -15.52
N PRO A 310 -2.87 5.78 -15.49
CA PRO A 310 -2.54 7.11 -16.00
C PRO A 310 -1.26 7.63 -15.36
N ASP A 311 -0.39 8.23 -16.16
CA ASP A 311 0.92 8.70 -15.71
C ASP A 311 0.89 10.23 -15.54
N PRO A 312 0.95 10.75 -14.31
CA PRO A 312 1.02 12.17 -14.07
C PRO A 312 2.40 12.76 -14.39
N ASN A 313 3.44 11.92 -14.50
CA ASN A 313 4.81 12.33 -14.80
C ASN A 313 5.51 11.32 -15.74
N PRO A 314 5.18 11.36 -17.06
CA PRO A 314 5.69 10.39 -18.04
C PRO A 314 7.22 10.30 -18.13
N ASP A 315 7.92 11.40 -17.85
CA ASP A 315 9.38 11.45 -17.91
C ASP A 315 10.03 10.58 -16.81
N LEU A 316 9.33 10.34 -15.70
CA LEU A 316 9.76 9.42 -14.63
C LEU A 316 9.26 7.98 -14.83
N GLY A 317 8.41 7.72 -15.82
CA GLY A 317 7.77 6.42 -16.01
C GLY A 317 6.89 6.01 -14.83
N ALA A 318 6.17 6.96 -14.23
CA ALA A 318 5.35 6.73 -13.03
C ALA A 318 4.02 6.01 -13.31
N GLY A 319 3.73 5.68 -14.57
CA GLY A 319 2.53 4.95 -14.98
C GLY A 319 2.51 3.48 -14.55
N LEU A 320 3.68 2.82 -14.46
CA LEU A 320 3.78 1.43 -14.03
C LEU A 320 3.61 1.35 -12.51
N ARG A 321 2.54 0.68 -12.04
CA ARG A 321 2.33 0.34 -10.63
C ARG A 321 3.42 -0.61 -10.15
N GLY A 322 3.71 -0.56 -8.85
CA GLY A 322 4.47 -1.61 -8.18
C GLY A 322 3.58 -2.81 -7.86
N PHE A 323 4.17 -3.85 -7.28
CA PHE A 323 3.45 -5.07 -6.94
C PHE A 323 2.35 -4.86 -5.91
N ARG A 324 1.52 -5.90 -5.72
CA ARG A 324 0.44 -5.86 -4.73
C ARG A 324 1.00 -5.77 -3.33
N VAL A 325 0.31 -4.99 -2.51
CA VAL A 325 0.61 -4.82 -1.09
C VAL A 325 -0.64 -5.14 -0.27
N PRO A 326 -0.51 -5.57 1.01
CA PRO A 326 -1.67 -5.75 1.87
C PRO A 326 -2.49 -4.46 1.98
N CYS A 327 -3.81 -4.58 1.87
CA CYS A 327 -4.73 -3.49 2.17
C CYS A 327 -5.96 -4.04 2.90
N VAL A 328 -6.25 -3.49 4.09
CA VAL A 328 -7.40 -3.86 4.93
C VAL A 328 -8.20 -2.62 5.27
N VAL A 329 -9.51 -2.68 5.03
CA VAL A 329 -10.47 -1.62 5.36
C VAL A 329 -11.32 -2.06 6.55
N ILE A 330 -11.21 -1.31 7.65
CA ILE A 330 -11.83 -1.57 8.94
C ILE A 330 -12.81 -0.45 9.25
N SER A 331 -14.10 -0.76 9.36
CA SER A 331 -15.15 0.22 9.60
C SER A 331 -16.45 -0.48 10.00
N PRO A 332 -17.34 0.13 10.80
CA PRO A 332 -18.69 -0.39 10.97
C PRO A 332 -19.45 -0.60 9.67
N ARG A 333 -19.08 0.14 8.61
CA ARG A 333 -19.61 -0.04 7.26
C ARG A 333 -18.76 -0.95 6.37
N ALA A 334 -17.61 -1.45 6.80
CA ALA A 334 -16.85 -2.41 6.00
C ALA A 334 -17.57 -3.76 5.96
N ARG A 335 -17.60 -4.39 4.79
CA ARG A 335 -18.11 -5.76 4.66
C ARG A 335 -17.25 -6.71 5.50
N ARG A 336 -17.88 -7.62 6.23
CA ARG A 336 -17.17 -8.54 7.14
C ARG A 336 -16.68 -9.78 6.40
N GLY A 337 -15.45 -10.19 6.70
CA GLY A 337 -14.80 -11.36 6.09
C GLY A 337 -14.87 -11.35 4.57
N HIS A 338 -14.70 -10.17 3.97
CA HIS A 338 -14.88 -9.95 2.54
C HIS A 338 -13.54 -9.73 1.85
N VAL A 339 -13.41 -10.22 0.62
CA VAL A 339 -12.28 -9.88 -0.25
C VAL A 339 -12.80 -9.09 -1.44
N ALA A 340 -12.29 -7.86 -1.59
CA ALA A 340 -12.60 -6.95 -2.67
C ALA A 340 -11.57 -7.11 -3.80
N HIS A 341 -12.08 -7.38 -5.01
CA HIS A 341 -11.27 -7.67 -6.20
C HIS A 341 -11.12 -6.49 -7.18
N GLY A 342 -11.55 -5.29 -6.74
CA GLY A 342 -11.39 -4.05 -7.49
C GLY A 342 -9.92 -3.69 -7.66
N LEU A 343 -9.58 -2.99 -8.75
CA LEU A 343 -8.22 -2.49 -8.94
C LEU A 343 -8.03 -1.24 -8.08
N TYR A 344 -7.16 -1.32 -7.08
CA TYR A 344 -6.85 -0.21 -6.19
C TYR A 344 -5.34 0.07 -6.17
N ASP A 345 -4.98 1.29 -5.80
CA ASP A 345 -3.62 1.70 -5.44
C ASP A 345 -3.70 2.86 -4.43
N HIS A 346 -2.57 3.45 -4.04
CA HIS A 346 -2.53 4.57 -3.07
C HIS A 346 -3.46 5.73 -3.41
N THR A 347 -3.72 5.96 -4.71
CA THR A 347 -4.63 7.02 -5.14
C THR A 347 -6.11 6.67 -4.98
N SER A 348 -6.44 5.41 -4.72
CA SER A 348 -7.80 4.99 -4.36
C SER A 348 -8.20 5.46 -2.95
N VAL A 349 -7.21 5.61 -2.05
CA VAL A 349 -7.41 6.25 -0.73
C VAL A 349 -7.72 7.73 -0.91
N LEU A 350 -6.95 8.41 -1.77
CA LEU A 350 -7.20 9.81 -2.13
C LEU A 350 -8.60 9.97 -2.74
N LYS A 351 -9.00 9.09 -3.65
CA LYS A 351 -10.33 9.10 -4.24
C LYS A 351 -11.47 9.00 -3.22
N MET A 352 -11.28 8.20 -2.16
CA MET A 352 -12.23 8.10 -1.06
C MET A 352 -12.32 9.39 -0.24
N ILE A 353 -11.17 10.03 0.04
CA ILE A 353 -11.12 11.32 0.73
C ILE A 353 -11.77 12.43 -0.12
N GLU A 354 -11.44 12.48 -1.41
CA GLU A 354 -12.03 13.41 -2.38
C GLU A 354 -13.54 13.29 -2.45
N TRP A 355 -14.04 12.06 -2.64
CA TRP A 355 -15.47 11.79 -2.63
C TRP A 355 -16.09 12.24 -1.32
N ARG A 356 -15.55 11.79 -0.18
CA ARG A 356 -16.18 12.04 1.12
C ARG A 356 -16.27 13.54 1.42
N PHE A 357 -15.27 14.33 1.08
CA PHE A 357 -15.20 15.75 1.46
C PHE A 357 -15.43 16.72 0.29
N GLY A 358 -15.83 16.24 -0.88
CA GLY A 358 -16.11 17.07 -2.05
C GLY A 358 -14.89 17.84 -2.53
N LEU A 359 -13.73 17.16 -2.58
CA LEU A 359 -12.45 17.72 -3.02
C LEU A 359 -12.23 17.45 -4.52
N GLU A 360 -11.50 18.35 -5.17
CA GLU A 360 -11.03 18.13 -6.55
C GLU A 360 -9.81 17.22 -6.57
N PRO A 361 -9.66 16.35 -7.58
CA PRO A 361 -8.47 15.52 -7.76
C PRO A 361 -7.16 16.32 -7.80
N LEU A 362 -6.05 15.70 -7.41
CA LEU A 362 -4.72 16.29 -7.48
C LEU A 362 -4.12 16.16 -8.88
N THR A 363 -4.31 15.01 -9.54
CA THR A 363 -3.74 14.71 -10.85
C THR A 363 -4.70 13.92 -11.75
N VAL A 364 -4.20 13.41 -12.88
CA VAL A 364 -4.95 12.45 -13.70
C VAL A 364 -5.03 11.06 -13.06
N ARG A 365 -4.17 10.76 -12.07
CA ARG A 365 -4.05 9.44 -11.47
C ARG A 365 -5.20 9.14 -10.51
N ASP A 366 -5.42 10.00 -9.52
CA ASP A 366 -6.54 9.91 -8.57
C ASP A 366 -7.89 10.25 -9.23
N ALA A 367 -7.91 11.13 -10.24
CA ALA A 367 -9.10 11.37 -11.05
C ALA A 367 -9.66 10.07 -11.67
N ALA A 368 -8.78 9.16 -12.10
CA ALA A 368 -9.12 7.90 -12.74
C ALA A 368 -9.14 6.68 -11.78
N ALA A 369 -8.77 6.86 -10.51
CA ALA A 369 -8.73 5.77 -9.54
C ALA A 369 -10.15 5.27 -9.20
N ASN A 370 -10.26 3.96 -8.92
CA ASN A 370 -11.47 3.43 -8.30
C ASN A 370 -11.59 3.96 -6.87
N ASN A 371 -12.80 4.16 -6.39
CA ASN A 371 -13.00 4.73 -5.07
C ASN A 371 -12.94 3.61 -4.02
N LEU A 372 -12.03 3.72 -3.04
CA LEU A 372 -11.92 2.71 -1.99
C LEU A 372 -13.20 2.58 -1.15
N ALA A 373 -14.06 3.62 -1.10
CA ALA A 373 -15.36 3.54 -0.43
C ALA A 373 -16.31 2.48 -1.04
N GLU A 374 -16.04 1.98 -2.26
CA GLU A 374 -16.84 0.93 -2.91
C GLU A 374 -16.83 -0.40 -2.15
N VAL A 375 -15.84 -0.59 -1.26
CA VAL A 375 -15.74 -1.78 -0.41
C VAL A 375 -16.60 -1.69 0.86
N LEU A 376 -17.18 -0.52 1.12
CA LEU A 376 -18.10 -0.27 2.22
C LEU A 376 -19.54 -0.67 1.84
N ASP A 377 -20.36 -0.87 2.86
CA ASP A 377 -21.78 -1.20 2.79
C ASP A 377 -22.60 -0.04 3.35
N PHE A 378 -23.34 0.59 2.44
CA PHE A 378 -24.27 1.69 2.75
C PHE A 378 -25.73 1.24 2.69
N THR A 379 -26.00 -0.05 2.43
CA THR A 379 -27.36 -0.59 2.34
C THR A 379 -27.91 -0.96 3.72
N ASP A 380 -27.06 -1.52 4.57
CA ASP A 380 -27.41 -1.91 5.93
C ASP A 380 -26.94 -0.85 6.96
N ALA A 381 -27.50 -0.96 8.18
CA ALA A 381 -27.05 -0.18 9.32
C ALA A 381 -25.59 -0.55 9.70
N PRO A 382 -24.78 0.41 10.20
CA PRO A 382 -23.40 0.14 10.59
C PRO A 382 -23.32 -0.96 11.67
N ASN A 383 -22.46 -1.96 11.44
CA ASN A 383 -22.18 -2.99 12.43
C ASN A 383 -21.07 -2.53 13.38
N LEU A 384 -21.45 -2.08 14.58
CA LEU A 384 -20.52 -1.55 15.58
C LEU A 384 -19.66 -2.61 16.28
N THR A 385 -19.93 -3.90 16.07
CA THR A 385 -19.16 -4.99 16.70
C THR A 385 -17.73 -4.97 16.19
N ALA A 386 -16.75 -4.90 17.10
CA ALA A 386 -15.34 -4.99 16.75
C ALA A 386 -14.59 -5.80 17.81
N SER A 387 -13.85 -6.82 17.36
CA SER A 387 -12.97 -7.58 18.25
C SER A 387 -11.73 -6.76 18.59
N ARG A 388 -11.28 -6.78 19.84
CA ARG A 388 -9.90 -6.36 20.16
C ARG A 388 -8.97 -7.55 20.08
N TYR A 389 -7.81 -7.37 19.44
CA TYR A 389 -6.85 -8.44 19.27
C TYR A 389 -5.78 -8.34 20.36
N LYS A 390 -5.54 -9.44 21.08
CA LYS A 390 -4.43 -9.50 22.04
C LYS A 390 -3.12 -9.65 21.27
N ILE A 391 -2.43 -8.55 21.04
CA ILE A 391 -1.15 -8.54 20.32
C ILE A 391 -0.04 -8.13 21.30
N PRO A 392 0.72 -9.09 21.83
CA PRO A 392 1.78 -8.79 22.80
C PRO A 392 2.91 -8.01 22.11
N LEU A 393 3.50 -7.07 22.84
CA LEU A 393 4.78 -6.49 22.43
C LEU A 393 5.84 -7.61 22.48
N PRO A 394 6.54 -7.91 21.37
CA PRO A 394 7.56 -8.94 21.37
C PRO A 394 8.78 -8.51 22.19
N VAL A 395 9.53 -9.49 22.67
CA VAL A 395 10.93 -9.27 23.09
C VAL A 395 11.80 -9.57 21.88
N THR A 396 12.51 -8.56 21.39
CA THR A 396 13.48 -8.65 20.29
C THR A 396 14.79 -8.00 20.72
N LEU A 397 15.91 -8.53 20.23
CA LEU A 397 17.26 -7.99 20.46
C LEU A 397 17.81 -7.29 19.21
N GLY A 398 17.00 -7.16 18.16
CA GLY A 398 17.48 -6.80 16.83
C GLY A 398 18.36 -7.88 16.20
N CYS A 399 18.81 -7.64 14.98
CA CYS A 399 19.77 -8.48 14.29
C CYS A 399 21.17 -8.15 14.80
N LEU A 400 21.79 -9.12 15.49
CA LEU A 400 23.13 -8.97 16.05
C LEU A 400 24.24 -9.32 15.04
N VAL A 401 23.89 -9.59 13.78
CA VAL A 401 24.82 -10.04 12.73
C VAL A 401 25.25 -8.85 11.87
N PRO A 402 26.54 -8.47 11.87
CA PRO A 402 27.01 -7.23 11.25
C PRO A 402 27.23 -7.27 9.72
N ASP A 403 27.08 -8.42 9.07
CA ASP A 403 27.56 -8.63 7.69
C ASP A 403 26.50 -8.50 6.59
N HIS A 404 25.27 -8.08 6.91
CA HIS A 404 24.19 -7.94 5.93
C HIS A 404 23.92 -6.48 5.56
N ALA A 405 23.72 -6.23 4.27
CA ALA A 405 23.43 -4.91 3.75
C ALA A 405 22.04 -4.44 4.22
N HIS A 406 22.00 -3.27 4.85
CA HIS A 406 20.78 -2.57 5.23
C HIS A 406 20.97 -1.08 4.90
N SER A 407 20.07 -0.50 4.11
CA SER A 407 20.21 0.88 3.61
C SER A 407 19.47 1.93 4.43
N GLY A 408 19.08 1.65 5.68
CA GLY A 408 18.34 2.56 6.59
C GLY A 408 19.02 3.89 6.98
N GLU A 409 19.89 4.44 6.15
CA GLU A 409 20.46 5.78 6.28
C GLU A 409 19.42 6.88 6.01
N ASP A 410 18.34 6.57 5.29
CA ASP A 410 17.34 7.55 4.84
C ASP A 410 16.50 8.14 6.00
N TRP A 411 16.09 7.33 6.98
CA TRP A 411 15.26 7.80 8.11
C TRP A 411 16.00 8.71 9.09
N PRO A 412 17.23 8.40 9.54
CA PRO A 412 18.03 9.32 10.33
C PRO A 412 18.26 10.67 9.64
N GLU A 413 18.50 10.68 8.32
CA GLU A 413 18.66 11.89 7.54
C GLU A 413 17.37 12.72 7.48
N LEU A 414 16.23 12.09 7.18
CA LEU A 414 14.94 12.79 7.17
C LEU A 414 14.58 13.32 8.57
N ALA A 415 14.87 12.57 9.63
CA ALA A 415 14.65 13.02 11.00
C ALA A 415 15.50 14.25 11.35
N ALA A 416 16.78 14.26 10.93
CA ALA A 416 17.65 15.43 11.10
C ALA A 416 17.12 16.63 10.31
N LEU A 417 16.68 16.41 9.08
CA LEU A 417 16.09 17.43 8.23
C LEU A 417 14.81 18.01 8.85
N ALA A 418 13.93 17.16 9.38
CA ALA A 418 12.70 17.56 10.07
C ALA A 418 13.00 18.42 11.30
N ARG A 419 13.93 17.99 12.17
CA ARG A 419 14.37 18.78 13.33
C ARG A 419 14.89 20.15 12.94
N SER A 420 15.71 20.23 11.88
CA SER A 420 16.25 21.51 11.40
C SER A 420 15.17 22.51 10.97
N ARG A 421 13.96 22.03 10.70
CA ARG A 421 12.80 22.79 10.23
C ARG A 421 11.72 22.99 11.29
N GLY A 422 11.97 22.58 12.53
CA GLY A 422 11.07 22.80 13.66
C GLY A 422 9.97 21.76 13.83
N PHE A 423 10.04 20.60 13.16
CA PHE A 423 9.20 19.46 13.51
C PHE A 423 9.60 18.93 14.89
N THR A 424 8.62 18.60 15.72
CA THR A 424 8.88 17.93 17.00
C THR A 424 9.29 16.49 16.74
N THR A 425 10.45 16.05 17.21
CA THR A 425 10.81 14.63 17.21
C THR A 425 10.90 14.18 18.65
N SER A 426 10.22 13.08 19.00
CA SER A 426 10.32 12.46 20.32
C SER A 426 11.59 11.64 20.48
#